data_AF-A0A1I2PSB8-F1
#
_entry.id   AF-A0A1I2PSB8-F1
#
_cell.length_a   1.000
_cell.length_b   1.000
_cell.length_c   1.000
_cell.angle_alpha   90.00
_cell.angle_beta   90.00
_cell.angle_gamma   90.00
#
_symmetry.space_group_name_H-M   'P 1'
#
loop_
_entity.id
_entity.type
_entity.pdbx_description
1 polymer ?
#
loop_
_entity_poly.entity_id
_entity_poly.type
_entity_poly.pdbx_seq_one_letter_code
_entity_poly.pdbx_strand_id
1 'polypeptide(L)'
;MLVESGEFVINLPDEKLVKALDYCGVRSIGKVDKWKDMGLHEGEASAVSAPTIEEAPVSIECKVTQVLPLGTHDMFLAEVVAVQVDEQYIDEKGAFHMDEVGLVAYSHGDYMSLGEKLGSFGYSVRKKPAPKQGNRSKPDRKSDRRSVEKHSKEKSQKTNSSNSSKEKKLFKDRKANPSKKTSFVGDNRAFAKKTGKSFSRRG
;
A
#
# COMPACT_ATOMS: atom_id res chain seq x y z
N MET A 1 -11.40 -29.71 -0.73
CA MET A 1 -10.61 -28.77 0.09
C MET A 1 -11.40 -27.51 0.45
N LEU A 2 -11.54 -26.48 -0.41
CA LEU A 2 -12.18 -25.21 0.01
C LEU A 2 -13.65 -25.34 0.45
N VAL A 3 -14.41 -26.21 -0.22
CA VAL A 3 -15.80 -26.54 0.17
C VAL A 3 -15.85 -27.29 1.51
N GLU A 4 -14.83 -28.08 1.82
CA GLU A 4 -14.77 -28.91 3.03
C GLU A 4 -14.24 -28.12 4.23
N SER A 5 -13.18 -27.31 4.04
CA SER A 5 -12.60 -26.49 5.10
C SER A 5 -13.43 -25.25 5.39
N GLY A 6 -14.06 -24.65 4.37
CA GLY A 6 -14.77 -23.39 4.49
C GLY A 6 -13.88 -22.19 4.83
N GLU A 7 -12.56 -22.36 4.86
CA GLU A 7 -11.60 -21.33 5.28
C GLU A 7 -10.41 -21.29 4.33
N PHE A 8 -9.92 -20.08 4.05
CA PHE A 8 -8.76 -19.84 3.21
C PHE A 8 -8.10 -18.48 3.51
N VAL A 9 -6.85 -18.33 3.07
CA VAL A 9 -6.10 -17.07 3.15
C VAL A 9 -5.75 -16.60 1.75
N ILE A 10 -6.05 -15.34 1.43
CA ILE A 10 -5.55 -14.65 0.24
C ILE A 10 -4.27 -13.91 0.63
N ASN A 11 -3.13 -14.34 0.09
CA ASN A 11 -1.86 -13.66 0.27
C ASN A 11 -1.61 -12.71 -0.92
N LEU A 12 -1.34 -11.43 -0.64
CA LEU A 12 -0.97 -10.46 -1.69
C LEU A 12 0.55 -10.42 -1.84
N PRO A 13 1.10 -10.84 -2.99
CA PRO A 13 2.53 -10.92 -3.21
C PRO A 13 3.15 -9.56 -3.57
N ASP A 14 4.37 -9.34 -3.11
CA ASP A 14 5.23 -8.25 -3.59
C ASP A 14 6.06 -8.68 -4.82
N GLU A 15 6.85 -7.74 -5.35
CA GLU A 15 7.78 -7.98 -6.46
C GLU A 15 8.76 -9.14 -6.21
N LYS A 16 9.14 -9.41 -4.95
CA LYS A 16 10.10 -10.47 -4.61
C LYS A 16 9.46 -11.86 -4.73
N LEU A 17 8.14 -11.95 -4.55
CA LEU A 17 7.38 -13.20 -4.59
C LEU A 17 6.85 -13.58 -5.98
N VAL A 18 7.09 -12.79 -7.03
CA VAL A 18 6.56 -13.05 -8.38
C VAL A 18 6.89 -14.46 -8.88
N LYS A 19 8.12 -14.94 -8.66
CA LYS A 19 8.51 -16.30 -9.06
C LYS A 19 7.71 -17.38 -8.34
N ALA A 20 7.51 -17.23 -7.03
CA ALA A 20 6.74 -18.16 -6.23
C ALA A 20 5.26 -18.13 -6.60
N LEU A 21 4.70 -16.92 -6.84
CA LEU A 21 3.35 -16.71 -7.32
C LEU A 21 3.09 -17.47 -8.64
N ASP A 22 3.98 -17.30 -9.62
CA ASP A 22 3.87 -17.96 -10.92
C ASP A 22 3.96 -19.48 -10.80
N TYR A 23 4.97 -19.98 -10.07
CA TYR A 23 5.14 -21.41 -9.83
C TYR A 23 3.91 -22.04 -9.19
N CYS A 24 3.33 -21.35 -8.20
CA CYS A 24 2.10 -21.77 -7.53
C CYS A 24 0.88 -21.77 -8.47
N GLY A 25 0.82 -20.87 -9.45
CA GLY A 25 -0.26 -20.79 -10.44
C GLY A 25 -0.20 -21.85 -11.53
N VAL A 26 0.99 -22.29 -11.94
CA VAL A 26 1.16 -23.21 -13.08
C VAL A 26 1.36 -24.68 -12.70
N ARG A 27 1.77 -24.98 -11.46
CA ARG A 27 1.97 -26.36 -10.98
C ARG A 27 0.79 -26.84 -10.14
N SER A 28 0.34 -28.07 -10.36
CA SER A 28 -0.69 -28.69 -9.53
C SER A 28 -0.09 -29.35 -8.28
N ILE A 29 -0.80 -29.25 -7.15
CA ILE A 29 -0.32 -29.67 -5.81
C ILE A 29 -0.12 -31.20 -5.72
N GLY A 30 -0.76 -31.99 -6.58
CA GLY A 30 -0.72 -33.46 -6.49
C GLY A 30 0.63 -34.12 -6.78
N LYS A 31 1.66 -33.39 -7.19
CA LYS A 31 2.98 -33.94 -7.57
C LYS A 31 4.18 -33.18 -7.00
N VAL A 32 3.97 -32.05 -6.35
CA VAL A 32 5.05 -31.15 -5.92
C VAL A 32 4.77 -30.58 -4.54
N ASP A 33 5.83 -30.37 -3.78
CA ASP A 33 5.78 -29.62 -2.53
C ASP A 33 6.17 -28.16 -2.83
N LYS A 34 5.16 -27.33 -3.06
CA LYS A 34 5.36 -25.92 -3.43
C LYS A 34 6.05 -25.11 -2.34
N TRP A 35 5.85 -25.48 -1.07
CA TRP A 35 6.51 -24.81 0.05
C TRP A 35 8.02 -24.99 -0.06
N LYS A 36 8.44 -26.25 -0.16
CA LYS A 36 9.85 -26.59 -0.28
C LYS A 36 10.48 -26.08 -1.58
N ASP A 37 9.77 -26.24 -2.70
CA ASP A 37 10.29 -25.87 -4.02
C ASP A 37 10.59 -24.38 -4.14
N MET A 38 9.75 -23.53 -3.53
CA MET A 38 9.88 -22.07 -3.58
C MET A 38 10.49 -21.47 -2.30
N GLY A 39 10.80 -22.28 -1.30
CA GLY A 39 11.33 -21.83 -0.01
C GLY A 39 10.36 -20.94 0.76
N LEU A 40 9.06 -21.24 0.68
CA LEU A 40 8.00 -20.54 1.39
C LEU A 40 7.78 -21.16 2.77
N HIS A 41 7.33 -20.36 3.72
CA HIS A 41 7.03 -20.81 5.08
C HIS A 41 5.55 -20.61 5.44
N GLU A 42 4.98 -21.61 6.09
CA GLU A 42 3.63 -21.55 6.65
C GLU A 42 3.61 -20.59 7.84
N GLY A 43 2.82 -19.54 7.76
CA GLY A 43 2.59 -18.61 8.86
C GLY A 43 1.27 -18.90 9.59
N GLU A 44 1.22 -18.52 10.87
CA GLU A 44 0.01 -18.66 11.69
C GLU A 44 -1.04 -17.59 11.30
N ALA A 45 -2.27 -18.04 11.07
CA ALA A 45 -3.43 -17.18 10.87
C ALA A 45 -4.08 -16.83 12.22
N SER A 46 -4.71 -15.66 12.30
CA SER A 46 -5.27 -15.11 13.54
C SER A 46 -6.68 -15.61 13.86
N ALA A 47 -7.44 -15.99 12.83
CA ALA A 47 -8.88 -16.22 12.89
C ALA A 47 -9.38 -17.41 12.04
N VAL A 48 -8.50 -18.02 11.24
CA VAL A 48 -8.75 -19.23 10.42
C VAL A 48 -7.67 -20.29 10.64
N SER A 49 -7.94 -21.53 10.27
CA SER A 49 -6.97 -22.64 10.35
C SER A 49 -6.08 -22.75 9.11
N ALA A 50 -6.45 -22.10 8.00
CA ALA A 50 -5.64 -22.10 6.78
C ALA A 50 -4.35 -21.28 6.99
N PRO A 51 -3.18 -21.78 6.57
CA PRO A 51 -1.92 -21.10 6.81
C PRO A 51 -1.79 -19.82 5.97
N THR A 52 -1.09 -18.83 6.51
CA THR A 52 -0.59 -17.68 5.75
C THR A 52 0.74 -18.02 5.08
N ILE A 53 1.21 -17.17 4.18
CA ILE A 53 2.59 -17.24 3.67
C ILE A 53 3.40 -16.20 4.45
N GLU A 54 4.43 -16.62 5.19
CA GLU A 54 5.23 -15.70 6.02
C GLU A 54 5.82 -14.55 5.20
N GLU A 55 6.32 -14.86 4.00
CA GLU A 55 6.94 -13.90 3.09
C GLU A 55 5.95 -12.90 2.49
N ALA A 56 4.65 -13.19 2.51
CA ALA A 56 3.66 -12.31 1.91
C ALA A 56 3.41 -11.09 2.81
N PRO A 57 3.54 -9.85 2.29
CA PRO A 57 3.40 -8.63 3.09
C PRO A 57 1.97 -8.38 3.59
N VAL A 58 0.97 -8.99 2.93
CA VAL A 58 -0.44 -8.89 3.31
C VAL A 58 -1.10 -10.26 3.18
N SER A 59 -1.80 -10.67 4.23
CA SER A 59 -2.57 -11.91 4.26
C SER A 59 -4.00 -11.60 4.72
N ILE A 60 -4.99 -11.99 3.92
CA ILE A 60 -6.42 -11.73 4.17
C ILE A 60 -7.07 -13.07 4.51
N GLU A 61 -7.56 -13.18 5.74
CA GLU A 61 -8.15 -14.39 6.28
C GLU A 61 -9.67 -14.40 6.03
N CYS A 62 -10.15 -15.46 5.39
CA CYS A 62 -11.49 -15.53 4.83
C CYS A 62 -12.24 -16.80 5.29
N LYS A 63 -13.53 -16.64 5.61
CA LYS A 63 -14.47 -17.76 5.82
C LYS A 63 -15.53 -17.76 4.72
N VAL A 64 -15.70 -18.88 4.03
CA VAL A 64 -16.67 -19.06 2.96
C VAL A 64 -18.09 -18.92 3.52
N THR A 65 -18.88 -18.07 2.90
CA THR A 65 -20.30 -17.87 3.23
C THR A 65 -21.21 -18.49 2.18
N GLN A 66 -20.77 -18.56 0.92
CA GLN A 66 -21.54 -19.12 -0.17
C GLN A 66 -20.63 -19.64 -1.29
N VAL A 67 -21.07 -20.72 -1.95
CA VAL A 67 -20.45 -21.24 -3.17
C VAL A 67 -21.48 -21.17 -4.29
N LEU A 68 -21.13 -20.48 -5.38
CA LEU A 68 -21.97 -20.27 -6.54
C LEU A 68 -21.37 -21.01 -7.75
N PRO A 69 -21.98 -22.11 -8.22
CA PRO A 69 -21.51 -22.80 -9.41
C PRO A 69 -21.83 -22.00 -10.68
N LEU A 70 -20.81 -21.64 -11.45
CA LEU A 70 -20.92 -20.84 -12.69
C LEU A 70 -20.59 -21.67 -13.96
N GLY A 71 -20.63 -23.00 -13.85
CA GLY A 71 -20.38 -23.93 -14.95
C GLY A 71 -18.90 -24.26 -15.11
N THR A 72 -18.09 -23.31 -15.60
CA THR A 72 -16.64 -23.55 -15.82
C THR A 72 -15.78 -23.32 -14.58
N HIS A 73 -16.33 -22.63 -13.58
CA HIS A 73 -15.67 -22.30 -12.33
C HIS A 73 -16.71 -22.07 -11.24
N ASP A 74 -16.28 -22.17 -9.99
CA ASP A 74 -17.09 -21.81 -8.83
C ASP A 74 -16.69 -20.42 -8.33
N MET A 75 -17.68 -19.60 -7.98
CA MET A 75 -17.47 -18.35 -7.28
C MET A 75 -17.71 -18.55 -5.79
N PHE A 76 -16.66 -18.35 -4.99
CA PHE A 76 -16.73 -18.38 -3.53
C PHE A 76 -16.96 -16.97 -3.00
N LEU A 77 -18.07 -16.76 -2.30
CA LEU A 77 -18.26 -15.59 -1.46
C LEU A 77 -17.74 -15.90 -0.07
N ALA A 78 -17.02 -14.95 0.52
CA ALA A 78 -16.41 -15.13 1.82
C ALA A 78 -16.43 -13.84 2.64
N GLU A 79 -16.53 -14.00 3.95
CA GLU A 79 -16.34 -12.94 4.93
C GLU A 79 -14.85 -12.79 5.24
N VAL A 80 -14.34 -11.57 5.18
CA VAL A 80 -13.00 -11.22 5.68
C VAL A 80 -13.08 -11.10 7.20
N VAL A 81 -12.47 -12.05 7.90
CA VAL A 81 -12.49 -12.13 9.38
C VAL A 81 -11.23 -11.54 10.02
N ALA A 82 -10.11 -11.54 9.29
CA ALA A 82 -8.89 -10.85 9.72
C ALA A 82 -8.02 -10.42 8.53
N VAL A 83 -7.18 -9.42 8.75
CA VAL A 83 -6.11 -9.01 7.82
C VAL A 83 -4.81 -8.90 8.59
N GLN A 84 -3.78 -9.61 8.15
CA GLN A 84 -2.42 -9.45 8.63
C GLN A 84 -1.62 -8.60 7.64
N VAL A 85 -0.86 -7.65 8.15
CA VAL A 85 0.08 -6.85 7.35
C VAL A 85 1.43 -6.78 8.06
N ASP A 86 2.49 -6.73 7.27
CA ASP A 86 3.83 -6.51 7.76
C ASP A 86 3.97 -5.11 8.42
N GLU A 87 4.45 -5.09 9.67
CA GLU A 87 4.61 -3.88 10.49
C GLU A 87 5.48 -2.82 9.83
N GLN A 88 6.39 -3.21 8.94
CA GLN A 88 7.27 -2.25 8.26
C GLN A 88 6.50 -1.25 7.38
N TYR A 89 5.27 -1.57 6.98
CA TYR A 89 4.39 -0.72 6.17
C TYR A 89 3.35 0.04 7.01
N ILE A 90 3.41 -0.06 8.35
CA ILE A 90 2.58 0.71 9.26
C ILE A 90 3.40 1.87 9.81
N ASP A 91 2.89 3.09 9.68
CA ASP A 91 3.53 4.26 10.27
C ASP A 91 3.27 4.42 11.78
N GLU A 92 3.94 5.38 12.40
CA GLU A 92 3.79 5.69 13.84
C GLU A 92 2.34 6.08 14.23
N LYS A 93 1.51 6.50 13.28
CA LYS A 93 0.10 6.85 13.49
C LYS A 93 -0.81 5.64 13.31
N GLY A 94 -0.24 4.47 13.03
CA GLY A 94 -0.94 3.23 12.77
C GLY A 94 -1.59 3.16 11.38
N ALA A 95 -1.20 4.03 10.44
CA ALA A 95 -1.71 4.00 9.08
C ALA A 95 -0.90 3.04 8.21
N PHE A 96 -1.61 2.25 7.38
CA PHE A 96 -1.00 1.26 6.49
C PHE A 96 -0.73 1.86 5.10
N HIS A 97 0.53 1.84 4.67
CA HIS A 97 1.02 2.41 3.40
C HIS A 97 1.12 1.33 2.33
N MET A 98 -0.03 0.98 1.74
CA MET A 98 -0.11 -0.07 0.71
C MET A 98 0.70 0.27 -0.55
N ASP A 99 0.92 1.55 -0.85
CA ASP A 99 1.75 2.02 -1.96
C ASP A 99 3.24 1.71 -1.80
N GLU A 100 3.70 1.41 -0.59
CA GLU A 100 5.10 1.06 -0.31
C GLU A 100 5.35 -0.45 -0.33
N VAL A 101 4.29 -1.26 -0.35
CA VAL A 101 4.37 -2.73 -0.29
C VAL A 101 5.05 -3.32 -1.53
N GLY A 102 4.94 -2.65 -2.69
CA GLY A 102 5.45 -3.18 -3.95
C GLY A 102 4.62 -4.34 -4.47
N LEU A 103 3.29 -4.26 -4.33
CA LEU A 103 2.37 -5.26 -4.88
C LEU A 103 2.49 -5.34 -6.42
N VAL A 104 2.18 -6.52 -6.94
CA VAL A 104 2.19 -6.80 -8.37
C VAL A 104 0.79 -6.99 -8.93
N ALA A 105 0.63 -6.70 -10.22
CA ALA A 105 -0.57 -6.96 -10.99
C ALA A 105 -0.26 -7.96 -12.10
N TYR A 106 -1.22 -8.83 -12.40
CA TYR A 106 -1.18 -9.68 -13.57
C TYR A 106 -1.96 -9.01 -14.70
N SER A 107 -1.37 -8.92 -15.89
CA SER A 107 -2.01 -8.39 -17.09
C SER A 107 -1.54 -9.13 -18.33
N HIS A 108 -2.48 -9.77 -19.05
CA HIS A 108 -2.27 -10.35 -20.38
C HIS A 108 -1.06 -11.31 -20.48
N GLY A 109 -0.80 -12.09 -19.43
CA GLY A 109 0.33 -13.03 -19.40
C GLY A 109 1.56 -12.51 -18.65
N ASP A 110 1.63 -11.21 -18.37
CA ASP A 110 2.77 -10.57 -17.73
C ASP A 110 2.47 -10.18 -16.29
N TYR A 111 3.49 -10.23 -15.44
CA TYR A 111 3.47 -9.64 -14.11
C TYR A 111 4.10 -8.25 -14.17
N MET A 112 3.39 -7.26 -13.66
CA MET A 112 3.80 -5.85 -13.66
C MET A 112 3.78 -5.30 -12.24
N SER A 113 4.67 -4.37 -11.91
CA SER A 113 4.55 -3.61 -10.67
C SER A 113 3.37 -2.63 -10.75
N LEU A 114 2.77 -2.29 -9.61
CA LEU A 114 1.71 -1.27 -9.56
C LEU A 114 2.21 0.16 -9.87
N GLY A 115 3.51 0.41 -9.75
CA GLY A 115 4.13 1.69 -10.05
C GLY A 115 3.92 2.75 -8.98
N GLU A 116 3.99 4.02 -9.39
CA GLU A 116 3.96 5.17 -8.47
C GLU A 116 2.53 5.61 -8.12
N LYS A 117 2.36 6.17 -6.92
CA LYS A 117 1.09 6.79 -6.49
C LYS A 117 0.70 7.96 -7.38
N LEU A 118 -0.47 7.85 -8.02
CA LEU A 118 -0.96 8.87 -8.97
C LEU A 118 -1.84 9.95 -8.32
N GLY A 119 -2.39 9.68 -7.14
CA GLY A 119 -3.30 10.61 -6.46
C GLY A 119 -3.82 10.09 -5.14
N SER A 120 -4.55 10.93 -4.41
CA SER A 120 -5.27 10.57 -3.19
C SER A 120 -6.77 10.56 -3.45
N PHE A 121 -7.54 9.73 -2.77
CA PHE A 121 -8.99 9.68 -2.99
C PHE A 121 -9.64 11.08 -2.92
N GLY A 122 -10.47 11.42 -3.92
CA GLY A 122 -11.15 12.71 -4.00
C GLY A 122 -10.28 13.89 -4.47
N TYR A 123 -9.03 13.69 -4.87
CA TYR A 123 -8.15 14.79 -5.33
C TYR A 123 -8.69 15.56 -6.54
N SER A 124 -9.46 14.92 -7.42
CA SER A 124 -10.07 15.55 -8.59
C SER A 124 -11.14 16.60 -8.25
N VAL A 125 -11.78 16.50 -7.08
CA VAL A 125 -12.88 17.37 -6.64
C VAL A 125 -12.55 18.20 -5.40
N ARG A 126 -11.31 18.09 -4.88
CA ARG A 126 -10.87 18.80 -3.68
C ARG A 126 -10.76 20.30 -3.98
N LYS A 127 -11.49 21.11 -3.20
CA LYS A 127 -11.38 22.58 -3.29
C LYS A 127 -9.94 23.01 -3.02
N LYS A 128 -9.40 23.87 -3.89
CA LYS A 128 -8.09 24.48 -3.65
C LYS A 128 -8.13 25.26 -2.33
N PRO A 129 -7.10 25.14 -1.47
CA PRO A 129 -7.03 25.95 -0.27
C PRO A 129 -6.99 27.43 -0.68
N ALA A 130 -7.76 28.26 0.02
CA ALA A 130 -7.76 29.70 -0.22
C ALA A 130 -6.32 30.25 -0.07
N PRO A 131 -5.89 31.17 -0.94
CA PRO A 131 -4.57 31.78 -0.78
C PRO A 131 -4.49 32.44 0.60
N LYS A 132 -3.48 32.07 1.39
CA LYS A 132 -3.20 32.73 2.67
C LYS A 132 -2.92 34.20 2.35
N GLN A 133 -3.81 35.11 2.76
CA GLN A 133 -3.52 36.55 2.74
C GLN A 133 -2.24 36.76 3.54
N GLY A 134 -1.17 37.15 2.85
CA GLY A 134 0.07 37.51 3.50
C GLY A 134 -0.20 38.58 4.55
N ASN A 135 0.40 38.42 5.73
CA ASN A 135 0.45 39.45 6.75
C ASN A 135 0.88 40.76 6.06
N ARG A 136 -0.06 41.70 5.89
CA ARG A 136 0.26 43.08 5.55
C ARG A 136 1.01 43.64 6.76
N SER A 137 2.34 43.60 6.71
CA SER A 137 3.18 44.40 7.60
C SER A 137 2.70 45.84 7.52
N LYS A 138 2.26 46.38 8.67
CA LYS A 138 1.86 47.78 8.81
C LYS A 138 2.98 48.69 8.27
N PRO A 139 2.68 49.77 7.53
CA PRO A 139 3.71 50.68 7.06
C PRO A 139 4.31 51.43 8.24
N ASP A 140 5.63 51.30 8.42
CA ASP A 140 6.41 52.09 9.36
C ASP A 140 6.43 53.57 8.92
N ARG A 141 6.23 54.47 9.89
CA ARG A 141 6.24 55.92 9.68
C ARG A 141 7.67 56.47 9.76
N LYS A 142 8.03 57.30 8.77
CA LYS A 142 9.12 58.32 8.71
C LYS A 142 10.55 57.73 8.65
N SER A 143 11.54 58.32 7.98
CA SER A 143 11.78 59.71 7.53
C SER A 143 12.79 59.76 6.39
N ASP A 144 12.75 60.86 5.63
CA ASP A 144 13.72 61.31 4.61
C ASP A 144 15.21 61.05 4.92
N ARG A 145 15.96 60.62 3.90
CA ARG A 145 17.16 61.32 3.38
C ARG A 145 17.70 60.68 2.09
N ARG A 146 18.10 61.55 1.16
CA ARG A 146 18.63 61.34 -0.20
C ARG A 146 19.98 60.61 -0.23
N SER A 147 20.23 59.78 -1.26
CA SER A 147 21.36 59.88 -2.23
C SER A 147 21.39 58.66 -3.19
N VAL A 148 21.17 58.86 -4.51
CA VAL A 148 22.14 58.85 -5.64
C VAL A 148 22.59 57.45 -6.12
N GLU A 149 22.17 57.10 -7.36
CA GLU A 149 22.75 56.25 -8.45
C GLU A 149 23.45 54.91 -8.10
N LYS A 150 23.31 53.77 -8.83
CA LYS A 150 23.56 53.52 -10.27
C LYS A 150 23.14 52.08 -10.68
N HIS A 151 23.12 51.84 -12.01
CA HIS A 151 23.06 50.59 -12.83
C HIS A 151 23.45 49.24 -12.18
N SER A 152 23.03 48.02 -12.58
CA SER A 152 22.58 47.45 -13.88
C SER A 152 21.97 46.04 -13.70
N LYS A 153 20.96 45.74 -14.55
CA LYS A 153 20.55 44.49 -15.24
C LYS A 153 20.99 43.08 -14.73
N GLU A 154 19.95 42.22 -14.60
CA GLU A 154 19.74 40.83 -15.11
C GLU A 154 20.90 39.81 -15.11
N LYS A 155 20.72 38.50 -14.93
CA LYS A 155 19.64 37.57 -14.50
C LYS A 155 20.39 36.24 -14.35
N SER A 156 20.22 35.52 -13.25
CA SER A 156 20.64 34.11 -13.16
C SER A 156 19.39 33.25 -13.00
N GLN A 157 19.06 32.51 -14.05
CA GLN A 157 18.14 31.38 -13.98
C GLN A 157 18.90 30.21 -13.35
N LYS A 158 18.37 29.67 -12.24
CA LYS A 158 18.55 28.27 -11.86
C LYS A 158 17.42 27.86 -10.91
N THR A 159 16.52 27.05 -11.43
CA THR A 159 15.43 26.40 -10.71
C THR A 159 15.99 25.27 -9.85
N ASN A 160 15.81 25.33 -8.53
CA ASN A 160 16.16 24.23 -7.63
C ASN A 160 15.03 23.20 -7.57
N SER A 161 15.19 22.12 -8.32
CA SER A 161 14.49 20.85 -8.13
C SER A 161 15.39 19.90 -7.32
N SER A 162 15.30 19.92 -6.00
CA SER A 162 16.05 18.97 -5.18
C SER A 162 15.45 18.80 -3.79
N ASN A 163 14.28 18.16 -3.71
CA ASN A 163 13.81 17.62 -2.43
C ASN A 163 13.25 16.18 -2.49
N SER A 164 13.10 15.54 -3.67
CA SER A 164 12.57 14.17 -3.76
C SER A 164 13.63 13.06 -3.63
N SER A 165 14.92 13.40 -3.73
CA SER A 165 16.01 12.43 -3.79
C SER A 165 16.62 12.07 -2.45
N LYS A 166 16.32 12.81 -1.36
CA LYS A 166 16.82 12.49 -0.01
C LYS A 166 15.94 11.49 0.75
N GLU A 167 14.62 11.53 0.59
CA GLU A 167 13.72 10.55 1.23
C GLU A 167 13.81 9.15 0.60
N LYS A 168 13.94 9.06 -0.73
CA LYS A 168 14.11 7.78 -1.44
C LYS A 168 15.39 7.03 -1.08
N LYS A 169 16.38 7.69 -0.46
CA LYS A 169 17.69 7.09 -0.15
C LYS A 169 17.78 6.49 1.26
N LEU A 170 16.85 6.81 2.17
CA LEU A 170 16.93 6.39 3.57
C LEU A 170 16.31 5.01 3.85
N PHE A 171 15.46 4.51 2.95
CA PHE A 171 14.72 3.24 3.17
C PHE A 171 15.22 2.05 2.35
N LYS A 172 16.09 2.29 1.35
CA LYS A 172 16.56 1.24 0.42
C LYS A 172 17.50 0.20 1.06
N ASP A 173 17.94 0.44 2.30
CA ASP A 173 18.95 -0.37 3.01
C ASP A 173 18.40 -1.24 4.15
N ARG A 174 17.08 -1.36 4.32
CA ARG A 174 16.51 -2.27 5.33
C ARG A 174 16.51 -3.71 4.81
N LYS A 175 17.53 -4.49 5.22
CA LYS A 175 17.58 -5.95 5.06
C LYS A 175 16.30 -6.57 5.62
N ALA A 176 15.75 -7.55 4.89
CA ALA A 176 14.64 -8.38 5.33
C ALA A 176 15.03 -9.12 6.62
N ASN A 177 14.52 -8.64 7.74
CA ASN A 177 14.46 -9.34 9.02
C ASN A 177 13.10 -10.07 9.03
N PRO A 178 12.92 -11.22 9.70
CA PRO A 178 11.61 -11.87 9.78
C PRO A 178 10.62 -10.85 10.34
N SER A 179 9.69 -10.43 9.50
CA SER A 179 8.90 -9.24 9.76
C SER A 179 7.77 -9.57 10.71
N LYS A 180 7.66 -8.79 11.79
CA LYS A 180 6.50 -8.86 12.65
C LYS A 180 5.27 -8.48 11.83
N LYS A 181 4.23 -9.31 11.85
CA LYS A 181 2.94 -8.98 11.26
C LYS A 181 1.99 -8.47 12.33
N THR A 182 1.30 -7.38 12.03
CA THR A 182 0.16 -6.90 12.82
C THR A 182 -1.13 -7.48 12.23
N SER A 183 -1.97 -8.07 13.09
CA SER A 183 -3.28 -8.59 12.71
C SER A 183 -4.41 -7.62 13.08
N PHE A 184 -5.40 -7.52 12.19
CA PHE A 184 -6.63 -6.77 12.36
C PHE A 184 -7.80 -7.73 12.31
N VAL A 185 -8.30 -8.16 13.47
CA VAL A 185 -9.38 -9.15 13.59
C VAL A 185 -10.74 -8.45 13.78
N GLY A 186 -11.78 -8.92 13.08
CA GLY A 186 -13.19 -8.66 13.40
C GLY A 186 -13.75 -7.25 13.14
N ASP A 187 -12.91 -6.21 13.01
CA ASP A 187 -13.36 -4.85 12.67
C ASP A 187 -12.80 -4.40 11.31
N ASN A 188 -13.45 -4.82 10.22
CA ASN A 188 -13.15 -4.36 8.86
C ASN A 188 -13.15 -2.82 8.75
N ARG A 189 -13.86 -2.09 9.64
CA ARG A 189 -13.80 -0.62 9.67
C ARG A 189 -12.50 -0.11 10.26
N ALA A 190 -11.87 -0.81 11.20
CA ALA A 190 -10.59 -0.42 11.77
C ALA A 190 -9.48 -0.45 10.71
N PHE A 191 -9.42 -1.52 9.91
CA PHE A 191 -8.49 -1.59 8.77
C PHE A 191 -8.80 -0.52 7.70
N ALA A 192 -10.06 -0.32 7.34
CA ALA A 192 -10.46 0.72 6.38
C ALA A 192 -10.16 2.15 6.87
N LYS A 193 -10.30 2.42 8.18
CA LYS A 193 -9.93 3.69 8.81
C LYS A 193 -8.42 3.92 8.77
N LYS A 194 -7.62 2.88 9.03
CA LYS A 194 -6.15 2.94 9.03
C LYS A 194 -5.54 3.08 7.64
N THR A 195 -6.22 2.64 6.59
CA THR A 195 -5.81 2.92 5.20
C THR A 195 -6.23 4.32 4.70
N GLY A 196 -6.77 5.17 5.58
CA GLY A 196 -7.11 6.56 5.28
C GLY A 196 -8.33 6.74 4.37
N LYS A 197 -9.13 5.69 4.12
CA LYS A 197 -10.29 5.72 3.23
C LYS A 197 -11.58 5.75 4.04
N SER A 198 -11.94 6.93 4.56
CA SER A 198 -13.28 7.12 5.13
C SER A 198 -14.32 7.04 4.02
N PHE A 199 -15.04 5.92 3.93
CA PHE A 199 -16.20 5.76 3.07
C PHE A 199 -17.40 6.48 3.73
N SER A 200 -17.53 7.79 3.55
CA SER A 200 -18.77 8.46 3.95
C SER A 200 -19.85 8.08 2.94
N ARG A 201 -20.71 7.12 3.29
CA ARG A 201 -21.99 6.94 2.60
C ARG A 201 -22.79 8.23 2.75
N ARG A 202 -22.85 9.03 1.68
CA ARG A 202 -23.97 9.95 1.44
C ARG A 202 -24.65 9.46 0.19
N GLY A 203 -25.67 8.65 0.40
CA GLY A 203 -26.74 8.31 -0.53
C GLY A 203 -28.01 8.38 0.29
#